data_AF-A0A3M9ZV21-F1
#
_entry.id   AF-A0A3M9ZV21-F1
#
_cell.length_a   1.000
_cell.length_b   1.000
_cell.length_c   1.000
_cell.angle_alpha   90.00
_cell.angle_beta   90.00
_cell.angle_gamma   90.00
#
_symmetry.space_group_name_H-M   'P 1'
#
loop_
_entity.id
_entity.type
_entity.pdbx_description
1 polymer ?
#
loop_
_entity_poly.entity_id
_entity_poly.type
_entity_poly.pdbx_seq_one_letter_code
_entity_poly.pdbx_strand_id
1 'polypeptide(L)'
;MVGAAVQENLDQDVESIVDEDILEAPAEEKTAKEMGSNLEDVMEKILSNRGFTTKTRIKLRGASGQFNEIDVMAKRGKQTIAVECKNYAESAKIGIEAMRDFSSKLDDLGISEGLFVTSSDFSQDAIGWAQNNPRSKKIRLWNGTDLSKNFQSMVLGRKVGDMKKFNDCLKPRDTIESYSEILLQNKDRIVISRRELVFNPYYIVQFTIRDQCKIPDRQIYTIHDTGTYFVDGFTGDILYRSSDKGDETFVEEDEQRQISEDLNDIESYKTVEVVEAPGSEITAPEPGKSRKDVEFGVRQNIIEENTQNIKYTVRGRRDENDKEKKYKYVPSLNTVQLHSKVIRVPRLRIEFSSKEYIYSRVILPASDTTLVDEIAECKHILKKRQTFAVCDVCGIAKCQKDIVVDDSGAYFCKKHAPGEAVESKKKGSIRSRFFYK
;
A
#
# COMPACT_ATOMS: atom_id res chain seq x y z
N MET A 1 23.24 -70.60 -5.14
CA MET A 1 24.46 -71.32 -5.54
C MET A 1 25.37 -70.34 -6.24
N VAL A 2 26.53 -70.08 -5.64
CA VAL A 2 27.79 -69.53 -6.21
C VAL A 2 27.69 -68.13 -6.85
N GLY A 3 28.45 -67.10 -6.46
CA GLY A 3 29.58 -67.00 -5.54
C GLY A 3 30.46 -65.80 -5.92
N ALA A 4 31.00 -65.13 -4.89
CA ALA A 4 32.25 -64.36 -4.84
C ALA A 4 32.36 -63.03 -5.63
N ALA A 5 32.49 -61.87 -5.00
CA ALA A 5 33.64 -61.36 -4.22
C ALA A 5 34.87 -61.09 -5.09
N VAL A 6 35.09 -59.82 -5.47
CA VAL A 6 36.43 -59.22 -5.60
C VAL A 6 36.34 -57.79 -5.08
N GLN A 7 36.99 -57.60 -3.94
CA GLN A 7 37.39 -56.35 -3.32
C GLN A 7 38.90 -56.31 -3.53
N GLU A 8 39.46 -55.22 -4.07
CA GLU A 8 40.77 -54.66 -3.67
C GLU A 8 41.27 -53.54 -4.62
N ASN A 9 41.76 -52.49 -3.96
CA ASN A 9 42.86 -51.60 -4.34
C ASN A 9 42.67 -50.62 -5.50
N LEU A 10 42.48 -49.35 -5.12
CA LEU A 10 43.32 -48.24 -5.58
C LEU A 10 43.20 -47.08 -4.58
N ASP A 11 43.95 -47.19 -3.49
CA ASP A 11 44.51 -46.03 -2.78
C ASP A 11 45.53 -45.39 -3.73
N GLN A 12 45.17 -44.25 -4.32
CA GLN A 12 46.12 -43.31 -4.91
C GLN A 12 45.59 -41.89 -4.66
N ASP A 13 46.14 -41.27 -3.62
CA ASP A 13 46.60 -39.89 -3.54
C ASP A 13 45.93 -38.90 -4.50
N VAL A 14 44.83 -38.29 -4.04
CA VAL A 14 44.45 -36.95 -4.51
C VAL A 14 45.09 -35.97 -3.54
N GLU A 15 46.40 -35.76 -3.74
CA GLU A 15 47.11 -34.65 -3.15
C GLU A 15 46.46 -33.33 -3.57
N SER A 16 46.27 -32.50 -2.55
CA SER A 16 45.85 -31.12 -2.58
C SER A 16 46.53 -30.29 -3.67
N ILE A 17 45.75 -29.84 -4.66
CA ILE A 17 46.05 -28.61 -5.39
C ILE A 17 45.18 -27.53 -4.74
N VAL A 18 45.60 -27.10 -3.55
CA VAL A 18 45.21 -25.81 -3.01
C VAL A 18 46.41 -24.92 -3.27
N ASP A 19 46.30 -24.03 -4.24
CA ASP A 19 47.30 -22.97 -4.45
C ASP A 19 47.34 -22.13 -3.16
N GLU A 20 48.30 -22.41 -2.28
CA GLU A 20 48.57 -21.64 -1.05
C GLU A 20 49.25 -20.28 -1.34
N ASP A 21 49.41 -19.91 -2.61
CA ASP A 21 50.05 -18.65 -3.04
C ASP A 21 49.07 -17.58 -3.58
N ILE A 22 47.83 -17.55 -3.09
CA ILE A 22 47.05 -16.30 -3.09
C ILE A 22 47.45 -15.53 -1.83
N LEU A 23 48.68 -15.03 -1.85
CA LEU A 23 49.18 -14.03 -0.92
C LEU A 23 48.24 -12.82 -1.00
N GLU A 24 47.44 -12.66 0.05
CA GLU A 24 46.68 -11.45 0.34
C GLU A 24 47.64 -10.26 0.32
N ALA A 25 47.63 -9.51 -0.79
CA ALA A 25 48.15 -8.16 -0.76
C ALA A 25 47.42 -7.41 0.37
N PRO A 26 48.13 -6.74 1.30
CA PRO A 26 47.48 -6.02 2.38
C PRO A 26 46.51 -5.02 1.76
N ALA A 27 45.23 -5.12 2.13
CA ALA A 27 44.21 -4.20 1.66
C ALA A 27 44.66 -2.78 2.03
N GLU A 28 45.00 -1.97 1.03
CA GLU A 28 45.38 -0.57 1.25
C GLU A 28 44.27 0.11 2.05
N GLU A 29 44.63 0.63 3.22
CA GLU A 29 43.69 1.23 4.16
C GLU A 29 43.14 2.52 3.55
N LYS A 30 41.90 2.48 3.07
CA LYS A 30 41.25 3.62 2.42
C LYS A 30 41.00 4.74 3.43
N THR A 31 41.21 5.98 3.00
CA THR A 31 40.89 7.15 3.82
C THR A 31 39.37 7.29 4.03
N ALA A 32 38.95 7.95 5.11
CA ALA A 32 37.53 8.23 5.38
C ALA A 32 36.85 8.97 4.21
N LYS A 33 37.58 9.85 3.52
CA LYS A 33 37.09 10.58 2.35
C LYS A 33 36.84 9.64 1.17
N GLU A 34 37.77 8.74 0.87
CA GLU A 34 37.61 7.75 -0.20
C GLU A 34 36.49 6.76 0.11
N MET A 35 36.36 6.35 1.37
CA MET A 35 35.24 5.53 1.84
C MET A 35 33.89 6.24 1.67
N GLY A 36 33.82 7.54 1.96
CA GLY A 36 32.66 8.39 1.68
C GLY A 36 32.34 8.42 0.18
N SER A 37 33.31 8.75 -0.66
CA SER A 37 33.12 8.80 -2.12
C SER A 37 32.65 7.46 -2.70
N ASN A 38 33.23 6.35 -2.24
CA ASN A 38 32.82 5.02 -2.68
C ASN A 38 31.35 4.72 -2.34
N LEU A 39 30.86 5.16 -1.18
CA LEU A 39 29.46 4.98 -0.79
C LEU A 39 28.53 5.76 -1.73
N GLU A 40 28.89 6.98 -2.09
CA GLU A 40 28.12 7.81 -3.02
C GLU A 40 28.06 7.18 -4.42
N ASP A 41 29.19 6.67 -4.92
CA ASP A 41 29.26 6.01 -6.23
C ASP A 41 28.46 4.69 -6.24
N VAL A 42 28.46 3.95 -5.13
CA VAL A 42 27.60 2.77 -4.95
C VAL A 42 26.13 3.17 -4.97
N MET A 43 25.76 4.23 -4.25
CA MET A 43 24.39 4.72 -4.22
C MET A 43 23.91 5.23 -5.57
N GLU A 44 24.78 5.92 -6.31
CA GLU A 44 24.52 6.30 -7.69
C GLU A 44 24.14 5.06 -8.51
N LYS A 45 25.00 4.04 -8.55
CA LYS A 45 24.77 2.82 -9.32
C LYS A 45 23.48 2.10 -8.91
N ILE A 46 23.18 2.03 -7.62
CA ILE A 46 21.93 1.43 -7.12
C ILE A 46 20.71 2.18 -7.68
N LEU A 47 20.74 3.51 -7.66
CA LEU A 47 19.61 4.33 -8.12
C LEU A 47 19.52 4.36 -9.65
N SER A 48 20.63 4.40 -10.37
CA SER A 48 20.65 4.28 -11.84
C SER A 48 20.05 2.95 -12.29
N ASN A 49 20.40 1.84 -11.62
CA ASN A 49 19.82 0.52 -11.88
C ASN A 49 18.31 0.44 -11.58
N ARG A 50 17.78 1.37 -10.78
CA ARG A 50 16.33 1.53 -10.54
C ARG A 50 15.64 2.47 -11.54
N GLY A 51 16.35 2.87 -12.59
CA GLY A 51 15.82 3.73 -13.65
C GLY A 51 15.79 5.21 -13.30
N PHE A 52 16.57 5.66 -12.31
CA PHE A 52 16.77 7.09 -12.08
C PHE A 52 17.91 7.62 -12.97
N THR A 53 17.77 8.85 -13.44
CA THR A 53 18.93 9.63 -13.91
C THR A 53 19.59 10.26 -12.69
N THR A 54 20.88 9.97 -12.50
CA THR A 54 21.63 10.38 -11.31
C THR A 54 22.72 11.39 -11.65
N LYS A 55 23.09 12.21 -10.65
CA LYS A 55 24.30 13.03 -10.65
C LYS A 55 24.87 13.04 -9.24
N THR A 56 26.16 12.76 -9.07
CA THR A 56 26.84 12.80 -7.77
C THR A 56 27.46 14.15 -7.48
N ARG A 57 27.59 14.51 -6.19
CA ARG A 57 28.38 15.65 -5.67
C ARG A 57 28.01 16.98 -6.32
N ILE A 58 26.71 17.22 -6.47
CA ILE A 58 26.23 18.44 -7.12
C ILE A 58 26.14 19.57 -6.11
N LYS A 59 26.67 20.74 -6.49
CA LYS A 59 26.51 21.98 -5.73
C LYS A 59 25.39 22.80 -6.33
N LEU A 60 24.37 23.07 -5.53
CA LEU A 60 23.19 23.81 -5.93
C LEU A 60 23.05 25.07 -5.08
N ARG A 61 22.62 26.17 -5.69
CA ARG A 61 22.33 27.40 -4.98
C ARG A 61 20.91 27.35 -4.42
N GLY A 62 20.76 27.49 -3.11
CA GLY A 62 19.46 27.52 -2.44
C GLY A 62 18.81 28.90 -2.45
N ALA A 63 17.58 28.96 -1.95
CA ALA A 63 16.78 30.17 -1.82
C ALA A 63 17.42 31.21 -0.89
N SER A 64 18.19 30.76 0.10
CA SER A 64 19.03 31.56 0.99
C SER A 64 20.20 32.25 0.26
N GLY A 65 20.50 31.83 -0.97
CA GLY A 65 21.66 32.27 -1.75
C GLY A 65 22.95 31.49 -1.45
N GLN A 66 22.95 30.59 -0.46
CA GLN A 66 24.06 29.71 -0.12
C GLN A 66 24.16 28.52 -1.08
N PHE A 67 25.34 27.91 -1.16
CA PHE A 67 25.55 26.67 -1.91
C PHE A 67 25.40 25.47 -0.99
N ASN A 68 24.52 24.54 -1.38
CA ASN A 68 24.33 23.25 -0.74
C ASN A 68 24.87 22.16 -1.64
N GLU A 69 25.70 21.27 -1.09
CA GLU A 69 26.15 20.06 -1.77
C GLU A 69 25.22 18.89 -1.44
N ILE A 70 24.83 18.17 -2.49
CA ILE A 70 24.04 16.93 -2.42
C ILE A 70 24.88 15.80 -2.99
N ASP A 71 25.09 14.77 -2.17
CA ASP A 71 26.00 13.66 -2.47
C ASP A 71 25.52 12.87 -3.70
N VAL A 72 24.22 12.55 -3.78
CA VAL A 72 23.59 12.03 -5.01
C VAL A 72 22.24 12.68 -5.26
N MET A 73 22.01 13.18 -6.47
CA MET A 73 20.71 13.67 -6.93
C MET A 73 20.13 12.69 -7.93
N ALA A 74 18.95 12.16 -7.65
CA ALA A 74 18.28 11.18 -8.50
C ALA A 74 16.94 11.72 -9.02
N LYS A 75 16.69 11.59 -10.33
CA LYS A 75 15.47 12.06 -10.99
C LYS A 75 14.82 10.97 -11.82
N ARG A 76 13.48 10.84 -11.72
CA ARG A 76 12.68 9.93 -12.54
C ARG A 76 11.29 10.52 -12.77
N GLY A 77 11.00 10.94 -14.01
CA GLY A 77 9.79 11.69 -14.31
C GLY A 77 9.72 13.00 -13.52
N LYS A 78 8.63 13.21 -12.78
CA LYS A 78 8.46 14.38 -11.87
C LYS A 78 9.10 14.18 -10.50
N GLN A 79 9.56 12.97 -10.17
CA GLN A 79 10.17 12.67 -8.87
C GLN A 79 11.63 13.13 -8.85
N THR A 80 12.02 13.85 -7.81
CA THR A 80 13.40 14.26 -7.53
C THR A 80 13.73 13.88 -6.09
N ILE A 81 14.79 13.09 -5.91
CA ILE A 81 15.28 12.64 -4.61
C ILE A 81 16.70 13.16 -4.43
N ALA A 82 16.92 13.88 -3.33
CA ALA A 82 18.27 14.21 -2.87
C ALA A 82 18.74 13.13 -1.89
N VAL A 83 19.99 12.74 -1.98
CA VAL A 83 20.59 11.69 -1.17
C VAL A 83 21.80 12.25 -0.43
N GLU A 84 21.86 12.00 0.88
CA GLU A 84 23.03 12.25 1.73
C GLU A 84 23.61 10.90 2.17
N CYS A 85 24.92 10.73 2.06
CA CYS A 85 25.66 9.52 2.39
C CYS A 85 26.64 9.79 3.54
N LYS A 86 26.64 8.91 4.56
CA LYS A 86 27.60 8.94 5.66
C LYS A 86 28.23 7.57 5.87
N ASN A 87 29.50 7.42 5.53
CA ASN A 87 30.24 6.19 5.75
C ASN A 87 30.97 6.25 7.11
N TYR A 88 30.38 5.66 8.14
CA TYR A 88 30.95 5.60 9.49
C TYR A 88 31.27 4.16 9.90
N ALA A 89 32.11 4.01 10.93
CA ALA A 89 32.34 2.71 11.55
C ALA A 89 31.01 2.12 12.07
N GLU A 90 30.88 0.80 12.05
CA GLU A 90 29.63 0.09 12.41
C GLU A 90 29.16 0.42 13.84
N SER A 91 30.10 0.70 14.75
CA SER A 91 29.80 1.11 16.13
C SER A 91 29.31 2.55 16.27
N ALA A 92 29.47 3.39 15.25
CA ALA A 92 29.11 4.81 15.29
C ALA A 92 27.74 5.04 14.68
N LYS A 93 26.79 5.55 15.47
CA LYS A 93 25.42 5.83 15.02
C LYS A 93 25.25 7.27 14.53
N ILE A 94 24.44 7.44 13.49
CA ILE A 94 24.05 8.77 13.00
C ILE A 94 23.08 9.43 13.99
N GLY A 95 23.47 10.61 14.48
CA GLY A 95 22.67 11.43 15.39
C GLY A 95 21.66 12.33 14.68
N ILE A 96 20.78 12.94 15.48
CA ILE A 96 19.70 13.83 15.02
C ILE A 96 20.20 15.09 14.30
N GLU A 97 21.40 15.59 14.64
CA GLU A 97 21.99 16.79 14.05
C GLU A 97 22.14 16.65 12.53
N ALA A 98 22.68 15.52 12.07
CA ALA A 98 22.84 15.24 10.65
C ALA A 98 21.49 15.21 9.89
N MET A 99 20.41 14.76 10.55
CA MET A 99 19.07 14.76 9.96
C MET A 99 18.52 16.18 9.79
N ARG A 100 18.76 17.04 10.80
CA ARG A 100 18.34 18.45 10.77
C ARG A 100 19.08 19.21 9.69
N ASP A 101 20.39 19.05 9.61
CA ASP A 101 21.22 19.70 8.60
C ASP A 101 20.77 19.31 7.20
N PHE A 102 20.57 18.01 6.96
CA PHE A 102 20.09 17.54 5.67
C PHE A 102 18.70 18.10 5.34
N SER A 103 17.77 18.10 6.30
CA SER A 103 16.45 18.69 6.11
C SER A 103 16.54 20.18 5.76
N SER A 104 17.40 20.95 6.43
CA SER A 104 17.61 22.36 6.12
C SER A 104 18.13 22.55 4.69
N LYS A 105 19.06 21.71 4.22
CA LYS A 105 19.50 21.72 2.80
C LYS A 105 18.31 21.50 1.85
N LEU A 106 17.45 20.53 2.16
CA LEU A 106 16.26 20.26 1.34
C LEU A 106 15.28 21.45 1.32
N ASP A 107 15.19 22.23 2.39
CA ASP A 107 14.26 23.39 2.47
C ASP A 107 14.78 24.48 1.56
N ASP A 108 16.07 24.75 1.69
CA ASP A 108 16.76 25.76 0.93
C ASP A 108 16.74 25.45 -0.59
N LEU A 109 16.76 24.17 -0.96
CA LEU A 109 16.70 23.72 -2.35
C LEU A 109 15.28 23.49 -2.89
N GLY A 110 14.24 23.59 -2.05
CA GLY A 110 12.85 23.32 -2.45
C GLY A 110 12.62 21.86 -2.87
N ILE A 111 13.33 20.91 -2.26
CA ILE A 111 13.22 19.47 -2.56
C ILE A 111 12.38 18.79 -1.47
N SER A 112 11.32 18.10 -1.87
CA SER A 112 10.36 17.47 -0.94
C SER A 112 10.75 16.06 -0.49
N GLU A 113 11.63 15.37 -1.23
CA GLU A 113 12.02 13.98 -0.97
C GLU A 113 13.53 13.84 -0.73
N GLY A 114 13.87 13.26 0.43
CA GLY A 114 15.24 12.96 0.83
C GLY A 114 15.46 11.48 1.13
N LEU A 115 16.66 10.99 0.86
CA LEU A 115 17.14 9.68 1.30
C LEU A 115 18.47 9.86 2.05
N PHE A 116 18.50 9.47 3.32
CA PHE A 116 19.72 9.48 4.11
C PHE A 116 20.26 8.06 4.22
N VAL A 117 21.50 7.86 3.78
CA VAL A 117 22.15 6.54 3.70
C VAL A 117 23.37 6.52 4.60
N THR A 118 23.54 5.45 5.37
CA THR A 118 24.76 5.19 6.12
C THR A 118 25.19 3.74 6.01
N SER A 119 26.50 3.49 6.14
CA SER A 119 27.07 2.16 6.28
C SER A 119 26.88 1.57 7.69
N SER A 120 26.57 2.40 8.69
CA SER A 120 26.34 2.00 10.08
C SER A 120 24.85 1.98 10.41
N ASP A 121 24.42 2.60 11.51
CA ASP A 121 23.02 2.62 11.96
C ASP A 121 22.61 4.01 12.46
N PHE A 122 21.32 4.24 12.66
CA PHE A 122 20.79 5.50 13.18
C PHE A 122 20.56 5.44 14.69
N SER A 123 20.71 6.57 15.39
CA SER A 123 20.25 6.67 16.77
C SER A 123 18.71 6.68 16.83
N GLN A 124 18.15 6.29 17.97
CA GLN A 124 16.69 6.31 18.17
C GLN A 124 16.11 7.71 18.00
N ASP A 125 16.84 8.74 18.42
CA ASP A 125 16.43 10.14 18.23
C ASP A 125 16.40 10.54 16.75
N ALA A 126 17.38 10.06 15.95
CA ALA A 126 17.40 10.32 14.51
C ALA A 126 16.24 9.64 13.78
N ILE A 127 15.94 8.37 14.12
CA ILE A 127 14.79 7.62 13.60
C ILE A 127 13.49 8.31 13.99
N GLY A 128 13.31 8.59 15.28
CA GLY A 128 12.12 9.25 15.80
C GLY A 128 11.91 10.63 15.20
N TRP A 129 12.98 11.40 14.99
CA TRP A 129 12.88 12.70 14.33
C TRP A 129 12.49 12.57 12.86
N ALA A 130 13.11 11.67 12.09
CA ALA A 130 12.78 11.46 10.68
C ALA A 130 11.32 11.01 10.48
N GLN A 131 10.79 10.19 11.39
CA GLN A 131 9.40 9.72 11.36
C GLN A 131 8.37 10.80 11.76
N ASN A 132 8.74 11.73 12.64
CA ASN A 132 7.82 12.72 13.22
C ASN A 132 7.99 14.15 12.70
N ASN A 133 8.86 14.37 11.70
CA ASN A 133 9.18 15.70 11.17
C ASN A 133 7.97 16.39 10.48
N PRO A 134 7.94 17.73 10.31
CA PRO A 134 6.76 18.41 9.79
C PRO A 134 6.43 17.95 8.36
N ARG A 135 5.12 17.85 8.10
CA ARG A 135 4.44 17.21 6.95
C ARG A 135 4.90 17.64 5.54
N SER A 136 5.79 18.61 5.40
CA SER A 136 6.24 19.14 4.10
C SER A 136 7.34 18.32 3.43
N LYS A 137 8.05 17.43 4.15
CA LYS A 137 9.12 16.61 3.56
C LYS A 137 9.13 15.16 4.02
N LYS A 138 9.51 14.27 3.11
CA LYS A 138 9.68 12.83 3.36
C LYS A 138 11.16 12.48 3.31
N ILE A 139 11.80 12.30 4.47
CA ILE A 139 13.18 11.79 4.57
C ILE A 139 13.11 10.30 4.90
N ARG A 140 13.65 9.47 4.01
CA ARG A 140 13.79 8.03 4.20
C ARG A 140 15.19 7.73 4.74
N LEU A 141 15.30 6.68 5.56
CA LEU A 141 16.57 6.26 6.16
C LEU A 141 16.95 4.88 5.63
N TRP A 142 18.20 4.70 5.19
CA TRP A 142 18.82 3.41 4.88
C TRP A 142 20.06 3.22 5.74
N ASN A 143 20.04 2.21 6.61
CA ASN A 143 21.21 1.84 7.40
C ASN A 143 22.08 0.82 6.64
N GLY A 144 23.16 0.34 7.26
CA GLY A 144 24.09 -0.60 6.66
C GLY A 144 23.43 -1.90 6.19
N THR A 145 22.39 -2.35 6.87
CA THR A 145 21.61 -3.54 6.47
C THR A 145 20.79 -3.25 5.21
N ASP A 146 20.09 -2.11 5.17
CA ASP A 146 19.33 -1.70 3.98
C ASP A 146 20.27 -1.52 2.78
N LEU A 147 21.37 -0.79 2.96
CA LEU A 147 22.38 -0.55 1.93
C LEU A 147 22.91 -1.88 1.38
N SER A 148 23.31 -2.81 2.24
CA SER A 148 23.84 -4.11 1.86
C SER A 148 22.83 -4.92 1.05
N LYS A 149 21.57 -4.97 1.49
CA LYS A 149 20.49 -5.65 0.77
C LYS A 149 20.27 -5.06 -0.63
N ASN A 150 20.27 -3.74 -0.72
CA ASN A 150 20.05 -3.03 -1.98
C ASN A 150 21.25 -3.17 -2.93
N PHE A 151 22.48 -3.17 -2.41
CA PHE A 151 23.70 -3.43 -3.15
C PHE A 151 23.78 -4.87 -3.67
N GLN A 152 23.51 -5.87 -2.82
CA GLN A 152 23.46 -7.28 -3.23
C GLN A 152 22.43 -7.51 -4.33
N SER A 153 21.26 -6.87 -4.22
CA SER A 153 20.23 -6.95 -5.27
C SER A 153 20.75 -6.44 -6.61
N MET A 154 21.41 -5.27 -6.60
CA MET A 154 22.05 -4.71 -7.79
C MET A 154 23.12 -5.63 -8.39
N VAL A 155 24.05 -6.14 -7.58
CA VAL A 155 25.17 -6.99 -8.03
C VAL A 155 24.68 -8.30 -8.63
N LEU A 156 23.66 -8.91 -8.03
CA LEU A 156 23.09 -10.17 -8.51
C LEU A 156 22.16 -9.99 -9.73
N GLY A 157 22.05 -8.78 -10.28
CA GLY A 157 21.11 -8.47 -11.37
C GLY A 157 19.64 -8.66 -10.97
N ARG A 158 19.36 -8.86 -9.67
CA ARG A 158 18.02 -8.96 -9.13
C ARG A 158 17.46 -7.54 -9.12
N LYS A 159 16.64 -7.22 -10.12
CA LYS A 159 15.81 -6.01 -10.06
C LYS A 159 15.12 -6.00 -8.70
N VAL A 160 15.24 -4.88 -7.99
CA VAL A 160 14.59 -4.68 -6.69
C VAL A 160 13.10 -4.67 -6.97
N GLY A 161 12.49 -5.85 -6.86
CA GLY A 161 11.14 -6.14 -7.36
C GLY A 161 11.06 -6.10 -8.89
N ASP A 162 10.32 -7.04 -9.48
CA ASP A 162 9.84 -6.82 -10.84
C ASP A 162 8.89 -5.62 -10.81
N MET A 163 9.24 -4.58 -11.58
CA MET A 163 8.38 -3.42 -11.71
C MET A 163 7.26 -3.75 -12.69
N LYS A 164 6.03 -3.77 -12.20
CA LYS A 164 4.84 -3.98 -13.01
C LYS A 164 4.17 -2.64 -13.31
N LYS A 165 3.71 -2.48 -14.55
CA LYS A 165 2.98 -1.29 -15.01
C LYS A 165 1.53 -1.64 -15.22
N PHE A 166 0.65 -0.82 -14.67
CA PHE A 166 -0.80 -0.96 -14.78
C PHE A 166 -1.37 0.29 -15.41
N ASN A 167 -2.35 0.12 -16.30
CA ASN A 167 -3.02 1.24 -16.95
C ASN A 167 -4.41 1.46 -16.37
N ASP A 168 -4.86 2.72 -16.43
CA ASP A 168 -6.19 3.17 -16.00
C ASP A 168 -6.53 2.67 -14.59
N CYS A 169 -5.73 3.08 -13.61
CA CYS A 169 -5.88 2.57 -12.24
C CYS A 169 -5.66 3.66 -11.19
N LEU A 170 -6.21 3.44 -10.00
CA LEU A 170 -5.89 4.26 -8.85
C LEU A 170 -4.48 3.91 -8.35
N LYS A 171 -3.72 4.93 -7.96
CA LYS A 171 -2.33 4.77 -7.54
C LYS A 171 -2.26 4.44 -6.04
N PRO A 172 -1.60 3.36 -5.61
CA PRO A 172 -1.26 3.15 -4.21
C PRO A 172 -0.48 4.33 -3.64
N ARG A 173 -0.83 4.80 -2.44
CA ARG A 173 -0.16 5.92 -1.77
C ARG A 173 1.21 5.54 -1.22
N ASP A 174 1.39 4.27 -0.84
CA ASP A 174 2.66 3.71 -0.40
C ASP A 174 2.96 2.33 -1.03
N THR A 175 4.06 1.74 -0.60
CA THR A 175 4.60 0.46 -1.04
C THR A 175 3.97 -0.73 -0.30
N ILE A 176 4.01 -1.92 -0.90
CA ILE A 176 3.53 -3.16 -0.28
C ILE A 176 4.26 -3.41 1.05
N GLU A 177 5.56 -3.11 1.12
CA GLU A 177 6.35 -3.23 2.34
C GLU A 177 5.85 -2.30 3.45
N SER A 178 5.55 -1.04 3.15
CA SER A 178 5.02 -0.07 4.13
C SER A 178 3.72 -0.56 4.76
N TYR A 179 2.77 -1.03 3.95
CA TYR A 179 1.51 -1.61 4.45
C TYR A 179 1.69 -2.92 5.22
N SER A 180 2.82 -3.60 5.02
CA SER A 180 3.18 -4.84 5.70
C SER A 180 3.81 -4.62 7.07
N GLU A 181 4.06 -3.37 7.48
CA GLU A 181 4.67 -3.09 8.78
C GLU A 181 3.76 -3.48 9.96
N ILE A 182 4.38 -4.03 11.00
CA ILE A 182 3.70 -4.48 12.22
C ILE A 182 4.29 -3.72 13.41
N LEU A 183 3.41 -3.10 14.21
CA LEU A 183 3.75 -2.32 15.39
C LEU A 183 3.63 -3.14 16.69
N LEU A 184 4.11 -4.38 16.68
CA LEU A 184 4.13 -5.27 17.85
C LEU A 184 5.54 -5.34 18.45
N GLN A 185 5.64 -5.53 19.77
CA GLN A 185 6.92 -5.54 20.47
C GLN A 185 7.81 -6.72 20.03
N ASN A 186 7.22 -7.91 19.89
CA ASN A 186 7.90 -9.11 19.40
C ASN A 186 7.55 -9.42 17.94
N LYS A 187 7.66 -8.39 17.07
CA LYS A 187 7.34 -8.52 15.63
C LYS A 187 8.19 -9.58 14.90
N ASP A 188 9.34 -9.93 15.44
CA ASP A 188 10.23 -11.00 14.97
C ASP A 188 9.59 -12.40 15.08
N ARG A 189 8.54 -12.55 15.90
CA ARG A 189 7.76 -13.80 16.06
C ARG A 189 6.65 -13.95 15.02
N ILE A 190 6.59 -13.04 14.06
CA ILE A 190 5.54 -12.97 13.05
C ILE A 190 6.20 -13.05 11.68
N VAL A 191 5.72 -14.00 10.87
CA VAL A 191 6.18 -14.19 9.50
C VAL A 191 5.06 -13.77 8.57
N ILE A 192 5.38 -12.96 7.56
CA ILE A 192 4.43 -12.64 6.51
C ILE A 192 4.38 -13.83 5.55
N SER A 193 3.26 -14.55 5.56
CA SER A 193 3.07 -15.75 4.75
C SER A 193 2.63 -15.43 3.33
N ARG A 194 1.86 -14.35 3.14
CA ARG A 194 1.34 -13.95 1.83
C ARG A 194 1.16 -12.45 1.73
N ARG A 195 1.42 -11.89 0.55
CA ARG A 195 1.07 -10.53 0.13
C ARG A 195 0.48 -10.60 -1.26
N GLU A 196 -0.73 -10.11 -1.42
CA GLU A 196 -1.46 -10.16 -2.68
C GLU A 196 -2.05 -8.79 -2.98
N LEU A 197 -1.49 -8.11 -3.98
CA LEU A 197 -2.00 -6.84 -4.49
C LEU A 197 -2.75 -7.09 -5.79
N VAL A 198 -4.08 -6.97 -5.74
CA VAL A 198 -4.95 -7.16 -6.91
C VAL A 198 -5.51 -5.81 -7.35
N PHE A 199 -5.39 -5.52 -8.64
CA PHE A 199 -6.02 -4.38 -9.29
C PHE A 199 -7.39 -4.78 -9.85
N ASN A 200 -8.42 -4.69 -9.02
CA ASN A 200 -9.78 -5.09 -9.37
C ASN A 200 -10.40 -4.12 -10.38
N PRO A 201 -10.98 -4.59 -11.50
CA PRO A 201 -11.60 -3.73 -12.51
C PRO A 201 -13.00 -3.27 -12.09
N TYR A 202 -13.28 -1.97 -12.30
CA TYR A 202 -14.60 -1.36 -12.15
C TYR A 202 -14.92 -0.52 -13.38
N TYR A 203 -16.19 -0.46 -13.76
CA TYR A 203 -16.66 0.43 -14.80
C TYR A 203 -17.22 1.70 -14.19
N ILE A 204 -16.75 2.85 -14.69
CA ILE A 204 -17.41 4.13 -14.48
C ILE A 204 -18.24 4.40 -15.73
N VAL A 205 -19.57 4.41 -15.58
CA VAL A 205 -20.51 4.61 -16.68
C VAL A 205 -21.24 5.93 -16.47
N GLN A 206 -20.89 6.93 -17.26
CA GLN A 206 -21.61 8.19 -17.31
C GLN A 206 -22.74 8.09 -18.32
N PHE A 207 -23.90 8.66 -18.00
CA PHE A 207 -25.05 8.64 -18.89
C PHE A 207 -25.64 10.03 -19.12
N THR A 208 -26.33 10.15 -20.24
CA THR A 208 -27.17 11.31 -20.56
C THR A 208 -28.42 10.83 -21.29
N ILE A 209 -29.58 11.27 -20.79
CA ILE A 209 -30.87 11.12 -21.44
C ILE A 209 -31.33 12.49 -21.90
N ARG A 210 -31.67 12.57 -23.19
CA ARG A 210 -32.37 13.72 -23.77
C ARG A 210 -33.46 13.19 -24.67
N ASP A 211 -34.69 13.25 -24.20
CA ASP A 211 -35.84 12.77 -24.98
C ASP A 211 -37.00 13.76 -24.91
N GLN A 212 -37.87 13.68 -25.91
CA GLN A 212 -39.11 14.42 -26.00
C GLN A 212 -40.23 13.46 -26.37
N CYS A 213 -41.28 13.43 -25.56
CA CYS A 213 -42.46 12.63 -25.84
C CYS A 213 -43.70 13.51 -26.01
N LYS A 214 -44.50 13.21 -27.02
CA LYS A 214 -45.80 13.84 -27.22
C LYS A 214 -46.86 13.01 -26.51
N ILE A 215 -47.51 13.61 -25.52
CA ILE A 215 -48.56 12.92 -24.73
C ILE A 215 -49.94 13.11 -25.40
N PRO A 216 -51.00 12.38 -24.97
CA PRO A 216 -52.27 12.34 -25.70
C PRO A 216 -53.01 13.69 -25.87
N ASP A 217 -52.77 14.67 -24.99
CA ASP A 217 -53.31 16.03 -25.12
C ASP A 217 -52.50 16.93 -26.09
N ARG A 218 -51.50 16.35 -26.77
CA ARG A 218 -50.56 16.96 -27.71
C ARG A 218 -49.50 17.86 -27.07
N GLN A 219 -49.42 17.96 -25.75
CA GLN A 219 -48.28 18.59 -25.09
C GLN A 219 -47.01 17.77 -25.34
N ILE A 220 -45.89 18.47 -25.43
CA ILE A 220 -44.56 17.86 -25.56
C ILE A 220 -43.91 17.92 -24.18
N TYR A 221 -43.52 16.77 -23.66
CA TYR A 221 -42.81 16.64 -22.40
C TYR A 221 -41.35 16.34 -22.68
N THR A 222 -40.45 17.18 -22.16
CA THR A 222 -39.01 17.03 -22.30
C THR A 222 -38.44 16.34 -21.08
N ILE A 223 -37.55 15.39 -21.31
CA ILE A 223 -36.95 14.58 -20.27
C ILE A 223 -35.44 14.72 -20.41
N HIS A 224 -34.84 15.19 -19.33
CA HIS A 224 -33.41 15.36 -19.19
C HIS A 224 -32.97 14.67 -17.90
N ASP A 225 -31.95 13.84 -18.01
CA ASP A 225 -31.31 13.23 -16.86
C ASP A 225 -29.84 12.94 -17.19
N THR A 226 -28.96 13.16 -16.23
CA THR A 226 -27.54 12.85 -16.33
C THR A 226 -27.07 12.28 -15.02
N GLY A 227 -26.02 11.47 -15.07
CA GLY A 227 -25.55 10.81 -13.88
C GLY A 227 -24.42 9.83 -14.14
N THR A 228 -24.05 9.10 -13.10
CA THR A 228 -22.93 8.16 -13.11
C THR A 228 -23.30 6.88 -12.37
N TYR A 229 -22.87 5.75 -12.91
CA TYR A 229 -22.90 4.45 -12.25
C TYR A 229 -21.47 3.94 -12.05
N PHE A 230 -21.21 3.32 -10.89
CA PHE A 230 -20.04 2.48 -10.68
C PHE A 230 -20.47 1.02 -10.65
N VAL A 231 -19.82 0.19 -11.46
CA VAL A 231 -20.20 -1.21 -11.65
C VAL A 231 -18.98 -2.11 -11.44
N ASP A 232 -19.14 -3.16 -10.64
CA ASP A 232 -18.12 -4.19 -10.46
C ASP A 232 -17.82 -4.90 -11.80
N GLY A 233 -16.55 -4.92 -12.19
CA GLY A 233 -16.14 -5.46 -13.48
C GLY A 233 -16.16 -6.98 -13.57
N PHE A 234 -16.24 -7.71 -12.46
CA PHE A 234 -16.38 -9.16 -12.43
C PHE A 234 -17.84 -9.61 -12.41
N THR A 235 -18.64 -9.04 -11.52
CA THR A 235 -20.01 -9.49 -11.29
C THR A 235 -21.02 -8.75 -12.17
N GLY A 236 -20.73 -7.49 -12.50
CA GLY A 236 -21.66 -6.58 -13.15
C GLY A 236 -22.64 -5.90 -12.19
N ASP A 237 -22.41 -6.02 -10.87
CA ASP A 237 -23.27 -5.41 -9.86
C ASP A 237 -23.04 -3.90 -9.78
N ILE A 238 -24.12 -3.14 -9.61
CA ILE A 238 -24.07 -1.68 -9.45
C ILE A 238 -23.76 -1.36 -7.98
N LEU A 239 -22.62 -0.71 -7.75
CA LEU A 239 -22.14 -0.34 -6.41
C LEU A 239 -22.61 1.05 -5.98
N TYR A 240 -22.74 1.94 -6.96
CA TYR A 240 -23.12 3.33 -6.77
C TYR A 240 -23.87 3.84 -7.98
N ARG A 241 -24.82 4.73 -7.71
CA ARG A 241 -25.47 5.56 -8.73
C ARG A 241 -25.67 6.98 -8.20
N SER A 242 -25.56 7.94 -9.11
CA SER A 242 -26.01 9.32 -8.91
C SER A 242 -26.74 9.83 -10.13
N SER A 243 -27.75 10.67 -9.92
CA SER A 243 -28.47 11.39 -10.96
C SER A 243 -28.71 12.85 -10.58
N ASP A 244 -28.87 13.71 -11.58
CA ASP A 244 -29.26 15.12 -11.42
C ASP A 244 -30.60 15.31 -10.69
N LYS A 245 -31.41 14.26 -10.59
CA LYS A 245 -32.68 14.27 -9.85
C LYS A 245 -32.50 14.09 -8.33
N GLY A 246 -31.26 13.93 -7.86
CA GLY A 246 -30.91 13.88 -6.44
C GLY A 246 -30.93 12.49 -5.83
N ASP A 247 -30.98 11.43 -6.64
CA ASP A 247 -30.90 10.05 -6.17
C ASP A 247 -29.44 9.61 -6.10
N GLU A 248 -28.85 9.63 -4.91
CA GLU A 248 -27.59 8.94 -4.63
C GLU A 248 -27.88 7.65 -3.87
N THR A 249 -27.30 6.54 -4.31
CA THR A 249 -27.47 5.26 -3.62
C THR A 249 -26.15 4.52 -3.59
N PHE A 250 -25.77 4.05 -2.40
CA PHE A 250 -24.63 3.18 -2.14
C PHE A 250 -25.13 1.81 -1.72
N VAL A 251 -24.33 0.79 -1.99
CA VAL A 251 -24.51 -0.51 -1.33
C VAL A 251 -24.15 -0.37 0.15
N GLU A 252 -24.89 -1.07 1.03
CA GLU A 252 -24.69 -1.00 2.49
C GLU A 252 -23.35 -1.61 2.95
N GLU A 253 -22.71 -2.44 2.13
CA GLU A 253 -21.43 -3.07 2.44
C GLU A 253 -20.29 -2.04 2.52
N ASP A 254 -19.61 -1.99 3.67
CA ASP A 254 -18.57 -1.00 3.95
C ASP A 254 -17.43 -0.97 2.90
N GLU A 255 -17.02 -2.13 2.38
CA GLU A 255 -15.98 -2.23 1.33
C GLU A 255 -16.45 -1.59 0.01
N GLN A 256 -17.66 -1.92 -0.44
CA GLN A 256 -18.21 -1.40 -1.70
C GLN A 256 -18.50 0.10 -1.62
N ARG A 257 -18.98 0.58 -0.46
CA ARG A 257 -19.12 2.02 -0.20
C ARG A 257 -17.77 2.73 -0.33
N GLN A 258 -16.72 2.22 0.33
CA GLN A 258 -15.39 2.83 0.26
C GLN A 258 -14.81 2.81 -1.16
N ILE A 259 -15.00 1.72 -1.92
CA ILE A 259 -14.57 1.65 -3.32
C ILE A 259 -15.28 2.71 -4.17
N SER A 260 -16.56 2.94 -3.91
CA SER A 260 -17.34 3.96 -4.61
C SER A 260 -16.82 5.37 -4.31
N GLU A 261 -16.53 5.66 -3.03
CA GLU A 261 -15.87 6.91 -2.62
C GLU A 261 -14.51 7.07 -3.30
N ASP A 262 -13.67 6.03 -3.31
CA ASP A 262 -12.34 6.06 -3.94
C ASP A 262 -12.43 6.33 -5.45
N LEU A 263 -13.39 5.71 -6.15
CA LEU A 263 -13.62 5.92 -7.58
C LEU A 263 -14.12 7.33 -7.91
N ASN A 264 -14.85 7.96 -6.99
CA ASN A 264 -15.37 9.32 -7.14
C ASN A 264 -14.31 10.38 -6.83
N ASP A 265 -13.55 10.18 -5.75
CA ASP A 265 -12.73 11.23 -5.14
C ASP A 265 -11.25 11.16 -5.54
N ILE A 266 -10.79 10.02 -6.08
CA ILE A 266 -9.38 9.80 -6.43
C ILE A 266 -9.22 9.80 -7.96
N GLU A 267 -8.34 10.68 -8.44
CA GLU A 267 -8.00 10.74 -9.87
C GLU A 267 -7.31 9.44 -10.33
N SER A 268 -7.84 8.83 -11.38
CA SER A 268 -7.24 7.67 -12.02
C SER A 268 -6.00 8.05 -12.83
N TYR A 269 -4.93 7.28 -12.71
CA TYR A 269 -3.71 7.46 -13.50
C TYR A 269 -3.72 6.61 -14.75
N LYS A 270 -3.23 7.18 -15.86
CA LYS A 270 -3.05 6.43 -17.13
C LYS A 270 -2.09 5.26 -16.98
N THR A 271 -1.03 5.43 -16.20
CA THR A 271 -0.05 4.38 -15.92
C THR A 271 0.45 4.51 -14.48
N VAL A 272 0.42 3.43 -13.73
CA VAL A 272 0.99 3.28 -12.39
C VAL A 272 2.07 2.21 -12.42
N GLU A 273 3.21 2.52 -11.81
CA GLU A 273 4.31 1.57 -11.65
C GLU A 273 4.33 1.10 -10.19
N VAL A 274 4.28 -0.23 -9.99
CA VAL A 274 4.37 -0.86 -8.68
C VAL A 274 5.58 -1.77 -8.64
N VAL A 275 6.34 -1.67 -7.57
CA VAL A 275 7.49 -2.53 -7.31
C VAL A 275 7.00 -3.76 -6.55
N GLU A 276 7.27 -4.95 -7.09
CA GLU A 276 6.93 -6.21 -6.43
C GLU A 276 7.81 -6.44 -5.20
N ALA A 277 7.19 -6.60 -4.03
CA ALA A 277 7.88 -6.96 -2.81
C ALA A 277 8.28 -8.45 -2.84
N PRO A 278 9.38 -8.86 -2.18
CA PRO A 278 9.70 -10.27 -2.03
C PRO A 278 8.54 -11.05 -1.41
N GLY A 279 8.16 -12.17 -2.03
CA GLY A 279 7.04 -13.01 -1.60
C GLY A 279 5.66 -12.35 -1.78
N SER A 280 5.56 -11.30 -2.59
CA SER A 280 4.27 -10.73 -3.01
C SER A 280 3.88 -11.18 -4.40
N GLU A 281 2.58 -11.22 -4.62
CA GLU A 281 1.95 -11.46 -5.90
C GLU A 281 1.18 -10.20 -6.29
N ILE A 282 1.52 -9.62 -7.44
CA ILE A 282 0.77 -8.48 -8.00
C ILE A 282 0.06 -8.92 -9.28
N THR A 283 -1.26 -8.77 -9.30
CA THR A 283 -2.12 -9.14 -10.43
C THR A 283 -3.07 -8.01 -10.82
N ALA A 284 -3.43 -7.97 -12.10
CA ALA A 284 -4.46 -7.10 -12.64
C ALA A 284 -5.35 -7.94 -13.57
N PRO A 285 -6.31 -8.68 -13.00
CA PRO A 285 -7.21 -9.50 -13.80
C PRO A 285 -8.03 -8.64 -14.78
N GLU A 286 -8.35 -9.23 -15.93
CA GLU A 286 -9.27 -8.62 -16.88
C GLU A 286 -10.71 -8.65 -16.34
N PRO A 287 -11.57 -7.69 -16.74
CA PRO A 287 -12.98 -7.69 -16.35
C PRO A 287 -13.67 -9.00 -16.73
N GLY A 288 -14.44 -9.55 -15.79
CA GLY A 288 -15.27 -10.73 -16.03
C GLY A 288 -16.51 -10.43 -16.88
N LYS A 289 -16.99 -9.18 -16.87
CA LYS A 289 -18.05 -8.68 -17.74
C LYS A 289 -17.48 -7.85 -18.87
N SER A 290 -18.02 -8.03 -20.08
CA SER A 290 -17.66 -7.16 -21.19
C SER A 290 -18.25 -5.76 -20.98
N ARG A 291 -17.60 -4.76 -21.57
CA ARG A 291 -18.11 -3.38 -21.60
C ARG A 291 -19.56 -3.30 -22.11
N LYS A 292 -19.89 -4.11 -23.14
CA LYS A 292 -21.23 -4.12 -23.73
C LYS A 292 -22.29 -4.66 -22.78
N ASP A 293 -21.96 -5.70 -22.01
CA ASP A 293 -22.89 -6.30 -21.05
C ASP A 293 -23.18 -5.34 -19.90
N VAL A 294 -22.14 -4.64 -19.41
CA VAL A 294 -22.26 -3.61 -18.37
C VAL A 294 -23.09 -2.43 -18.89
N GLU A 295 -22.76 -1.89 -20.06
CA GLU A 295 -23.52 -0.78 -20.68
C GLU A 295 -24.99 -1.19 -20.90
N PHE A 296 -25.27 -2.43 -21.28
CA PHE A 296 -26.64 -2.93 -21.43
C PHE A 296 -27.38 -2.98 -20.10
N GLY A 297 -26.77 -3.57 -19.05
CA GLY A 297 -27.37 -3.66 -17.72
C GLY A 297 -27.65 -2.28 -17.10
N VAL A 298 -26.69 -1.36 -17.20
CA VAL A 298 -26.86 0.04 -16.75
C VAL A 298 -27.96 0.74 -17.54
N ARG A 299 -28.05 0.52 -18.86
CA ARG A 299 -29.13 1.11 -19.68
C ARG A 299 -30.52 0.67 -19.25
N GLN A 300 -30.71 -0.59 -18.85
CA GLN A 300 -32.00 -1.07 -18.34
C GLN A 300 -32.37 -0.35 -17.03
N ASN A 301 -31.42 -0.25 -16.09
CA ASN A 301 -31.63 0.47 -14.83
C ASN A 301 -32.00 1.94 -15.07
N ILE A 302 -31.28 2.62 -15.96
CA ILE A 302 -31.56 4.01 -16.33
C ILE A 302 -33.00 4.18 -16.87
N ILE A 303 -33.45 3.28 -17.74
CA ILE A 303 -34.81 3.31 -18.32
C ILE A 303 -35.87 3.10 -17.23
N GLU A 304 -35.65 2.14 -16.33
CA GLU A 304 -36.55 1.85 -15.22
C GLU A 304 -36.67 3.06 -14.29
N GLU A 305 -35.55 3.68 -13.90
CA GLU A 305 -35.50 4.87 -13.05
C GLU A 305 -36.12 6.11 -13.73
N ASN A 306 -36.00 6.22 -15.05
CA ASN A 306 -36.56 7.33 -15.82
C ASN A 306 -37.99 7.07 -16.35
N THR A 307 -38.59 5.94 -15.99
CA THR A 307 -39.98 5.64 -16.32
C THR A 307 -40.90 6.45 -15.40
N GLN A 308 -41.77 7.28 -15.99
CA GLN A 308 -42.61 8.20 -15.25
C GLN A 308 -44.07 8.17 -15.69
N ASN A 309 -44.97 8.43 -14.73
CA ASN A 309 -46.40 8.59 -14.99
C ASN A 309 -46.73 10.08 -15.13
N ILE A 310 -46.88 10.53 -16.37
CA ILE A 310 -47.21 11.93 -16.69
C ILE A 310 -48.72 12.11 -16.60
N LYS A 311 -49.17 13.08 -15.81
CA LYS A 311 -50.59 13.45 -15.69
C LYS A 311 -51.00 14.34 -16.85
N TYR A 312 -52.17 14.09 -17.43
CA TYR A 312 -52.73 14.92 -18.50
C TYR A 312 -54.25 15.02 -18.40
N THR A 313 -54.82 16.09 -18.95
CA THR A 313 -56.25 16.40 -18.83
C THR A 313 -56.98 16.09 -20.14
N VAL A 314 -58.05 15.31 -20.07
CA VAL A 314 -58.94 15.07 -21.21
C VAL A 314 -60.16 15.97 -21.08
N ARG A 315 -60.35 16.86 -22.07
CA ARG A 315 -61.53 17.74 -22.12
C ARG A 315 -62.80 16.92 -22.29
N GLY A 316 -63.76 17.12 -21.38
CA GLY A 316 -65.10 16.54 -21.48
C GLY A 316 -65.89 17.06 -22.69
N ARG A 317 -66.94 16.34 -23.11
CA ARG A 317 -67.96 16.94 -24.00
C ARG A 317 -68.73 18.02 -23.22
N ARG A 318 -69.44 18.93 -23.92
CA ARG A 318 -70.36 19.92 -23.30
C ARG A 318 -71.15 19.20 -22.20
N ASP A 319 -70.98 19.64 -20.95
CA ASP A 319 -71.60 19.14 -19.70
C ASP A 319 -70.85 18.03 -18.92
N GLU A 320 -69.67 17.56 -19.34
CA GLU A 320 -68.79 16.70 -18.50
C GLU A 320 -67.58 17.47 -17.96
N ASN A 321 -67.26 17.26 -16.67
CA ASN A 321 -66.01 17.75 -16.07
C ASN A 321 -64.79 17.11 -16.73
N ASP A 322 -63.71 17.89 -16.84
CA ASP A 322 -62.40 17.43 -17.28
C ASP A 322 -61.92 16.24 -16.42
N LYS A 323 -61.42 15.19 -17.08
CA LYS A 323 -60.92 13.97 -16.41
C LYS A 323 -59.40 13.92 -16.48
N GLU A 324 -58.75 13.80 -15.32
CA GLU A 324 -57.31 13.57 -15.23
C GLU A 324 -57.00 12.10 -15.57
N LYS A 325 -56.04 11.88 -16.48
CA LYS A 325 -55.52 10.57 -16.86
C LYS A 325 -54.00 10.53 -16.68
N LYS A 326 -53.44 9.32 -16.64
CA LYS A 326 -52.00 9.08 -16.55
C LYS A 326 -51.49 8.45 -17.84
N TYR A 327 -50.37 8.95 -18.34
CA TYR A 327 -49.61 8.40 -19.45
C TYR A 327 -48.28 7.87 -18.91
N LYS A 328 -48.04 6.56 -19.03
CA LYS A 328 -46.77 5.97 -18.63
C LYS A 328 -45.76 6.18 -19.76
N TYR A 329 -44.81 7.07 -19.54
CA TYR A 329 -43.68 7.25 -20.44
C TYR A 329 -42.54 6.31 -20.02
N VAL A 330 -41.94 5.65 -21.01
CA VAL A 330 -40.77 4.77 -20.86
C VAL A 330 -39.72 5.24 -21.89
N PRO A 331 -38.51 5.65 -21.46
CA PRO A 331 -37.47 6.04 -22.40
C PRO A 331 -37.09 4.90 -23.36
N SER A 332 -36.68 5.26 -24.57
CA SER A 332 -36.14 4.30 -25.53
C SER A 332 -34.70 3.93 -25.20
N LEU A 333 -34.26 2.72 -25.56
CA LEU A 333 -32.85 2.33 -25.45
C LEU A 333 -31.92 3.27 -26.22
N ASN A 334 -32.39 3.84 -27.34
CA ASN A 334 -31.57 4.69 -28.19
C ASN A 334 -31.44 6.13 -27.69
N THR A 335 -32.27 6.54 -26.71
CA THR A 335 -32.21 7.89 -26.14
C THR A 335 -31.21 7.99 -24.99
N VAL A 336 -30.71 6.85 -24.49
CA VAL A 336 -29.70 6.78 -23.44
C VAL A 336 -28.31 6.75 -24.06
N GLN A 337 -27.59 7.87 -23.96
CA GLN A 337 -26.19 7.96 -24.36
C GLN A 337 -25.31 7.54 -23.18
N LEU A 338 -24.33 6.66 -23.44
CA LEU A 338 -23.42 6.14 -22.42
C LEU A 338 -21.97 6.44 -22.80
N HIS A 339 -21.17 6.79 -21.80
CA HIS A 339 -19.73 6.85 -21.88
C HIS A 339 -19.14 6.04 -20.71
N SER A 340 -18.49 4.91 -21.02
CA SER A 340 -17.89 4.07 -19.99
C SER A 340 -16.37 3.97 -20.11
N LYS A 341 -15.69 3.94 -18.98
CA LYS A 341 -14.26 3.59 -18.87
C LYS A 341 -14.04 2.54 -17.78
N VAL A 342 -13.00 1.73 -17.93
CA VAL A 342 -12.57 0.77 -16.90
C VAL A 342 -11.50 1.42 -16.06
N ILE A 343 -11.69 1.45 -14.74
CA ILE A 343 -10.69 1.87 -13.77
C ILE A 343 -10.37 0.67 -12.87
N ARG A 344 -9.08 0.41 -12.63
CA ARG A 344 -8.67 -0.64 -11.70
C ARG A 344 -8.35 -0.05 -10.32
N VAL A 345 -8.94 -0.62 -9.28
CA VAL A 345 -8.74 -0.20 -7.88
C VAL A 345 -7.80 -1.21 -7.20
N PRO A 346 -6.67 -0.76 -6.62
CA PRO A 346 -5.77 -1.63 -5.91
C PRO A 346 -6.41 -2.10 -4.60
N ARG A 347 -6.29 -3.39 -4.32
CA ARG A 347 -6.69 -4.03 -3.08
C ARG A 347 -5.56 -4.92 -2.60
N LEU A 348 -5.05 -4.66 -1.40
CA LEU A 348 -3.92 -5.37 -0.82
C LEU A 348 -4.41 -6.27 0.30
N ARG A 349 -4.15 -7.57 0.18
CA ARG A 349 -4.31 -8.56 1.24
C ARG A 349 -2.95 -9.01 1.74
N ILE A 350 -2.77 -8.98 3.06
CA ILE A 350 -1.55 -9.45 3.72
C ILE A 350 -1.96 -10.50 4.75
N GLU A 351 -1.26 -11.63 4.74
CA GLU A 351 -1.41 -12.68 5.75
C GLU A 351 -0.17 -12.74 6.63
N PHE A 352 -0.41 -12.62 7.93
CA PHE A 352 0.60 -12.74 8.97
C PHE A 352 0.41 -14.08 9.67
N SER A 353 1.51 -14.78 9.92
CA SER A 353 1.51 -16.05 10.63
C SER A 353 2.34 -15.95 11.90
N SER A 354 1.83 -16.50 12.99
CA SER A 354 2.58 -16.71 14.22
C SER A 354 2.17 -18.04 14.82
N LYS A 355 3.11 -18.99 14.85
CA LYS A 355 2.84 -20.39 15.20
C LYS A 355 1.68 -20.95 14.35
N GLU A 356 0.59 -21.34 15.00
CA GLU A 356 -0.59 -21.94 14.36
C GLU A 356 -1.65 -20.90 13.95
N TYR A 357 -1.46 -19.61 14.27
CA TYR A 357 -2.43 -18.56 13.98
C TYR A 357 -2.06 -17.79 12.73
N ILE A 358 -3.06 -17.57 11.88
CA ILE A 358 -2.99 -16.72 10.69
C ILE A 358 -3.91 -15.53 10.91
N TYR A 359 -3.43 -14.34 10.60
CA TYR A 359 -4.17 -13.09 10.65
C TYR A 359 -4.20 -12.47 9.27
N SER A 360 -5.34 -11.91 8.89
CA SER A 360 -5.50 -11.17 7.65
C SER A 360 -5.55 -9.66 7.91
N ARG A 361 -4.89 -8.91 7.02
CA ARG A 361 -5.07 -7.47 6.85
C ARG A 361 -5.47 -7.20 5.41
N VAL A 362 -6.54 -6.44 5.22
CA VAL A 362 -7.05 -6.01 3.92
C VAL A 362 -7.12 -4.50 3.88
N ILE A 363 -6.46 -3.91 2.88
CA ILE A 363 -6.32 -2.46 2.70
C ILE A 363 -6.71 -2.09 1.27
N LEU A 364 -7.27 -0.90 1.10
CA LEU A 364 -7.38 -0.18 -0.17
C LEU A 364 -6.24 0.84 -0.27
N PRO A 365 -5.12 0.53 -0.96
CA PRO A 365 -3.92 1.36 -0.93
C PRO A 365 -4.08 2.73 -1.58
N ALA A 366 -5.14 2.95 -2.38
CA ALA A 366 -5.39 4.24 -3.01
C ALA A 366 -5.84 5.30 -2.00
N SER A 367 -6.61 4.89 -0.98
CA SER A 367 -7.16 5.74 0.09
C SER A 367 -6.45 5.59 1.43
N ASP A 368 -5.59 4.58 1.58
CA ASP A 368 -5.03 4.10 2.86
C ASP A 368 -6.10 3.55 3.82
N THR A 369 -7.27 3.17 3.31
CA THR A 369 -8.35 2.64 4.14
C THR A 369 -8.12 1.17 4.46
N THR A 370 -8.08 0.84 5.76
CA THR A 370 -7.99 -0.54 6.24
C THR A 370 -9.39 -1.11 6.44
N LEU A 371 -9.75 -2.11 5.63
CA LEU A 371 -11.05 -2.78 5.70
C LEU A 371 -11.06 -3.84 6.82
N VAL A 372 -9.96 -4.57 6.95
CA VAL A 372 -9.78 -5.63 7.95
C VAL A 372 -8.36 -5.56 8.48
N ASP A 373 -8.20 -5.65 9.80
CA ASP A 373 -6.90 -5.91 10.44
C ASP A 373 -7.09 -6.79 11.68
N GLU A 374 -6.96 -8.09 11.49
CA GLU A 374 -7.18 -9.07 12.56
C GLU A 374 -6.04 -9.10 13.58
N ILE A 375 -4.84 -8.64 13.20
CA ILE A 375 -3.68 -8.67 14.09
C ILE A 375 -3.57 -7.40 14.94
N ALA A 376 -4.22 -6.29 14.55
CA ALA A 376 -4.17 -5.02 15.28
C ALA A 376 -5.07 -4.97 16.54
N GLU A 377 -6.09 -5.84 16.62
CA GLU A 377 -7.10 -5.75 17.68
C GLU A 377 -7.20 -7.02 18.54
N CYS A 378 -7.03 -6.85 19.85
CA CYS A 378 -7.29 -7.88 20.83
C CYS A 378 -8.79 -7.92 21.16
N LYS A 379 -9.44 -9.07 20.92
CA LYS A 379 -10.86 -9.29 21.22
C LYS A 379 -11.11 -9.31 22.73
N HIS A 380 -11.87 -8.33 23.22
CA HIS A 380 -12.47 -8.34 24.56
C HIS A 380 -13.98 -8.11 24.46
N ILE A 381 -14.72 -8.58 25.46
CA ILE A 381 -16.19 -8.60 25.48
C ILE A 381 -16.83 -7.22 25.24
N LEU A 382 -16.19 -6.11 25.66
CA LEU A 382 -16.81 -4.78 25.62
C LEU A 382 -15.94 -3.67 25.00
N LYS A 383 -14.65 -3.90 24.71
CA LYS A 383 -13.75 -2.87 24.16
C LYS A 383 -12.67 -3.50 23.28
N LYS A 384 -12.58 -3.06 22.03
CA LYS A 384 -11.41 -3.31 21.18
C LYS A 384 -10.19 -2.64 21.82
N ARG A 385 -9.07 -3.36 21.87
CA ARG A 385 -7.80 -2.83 22.38
C ARG A 385 -6.71 -3.15 21.39
N GLN A 386 -5.79 -2.21 21.19
CA GLN A 386 -4.64 -2.43 20.35
C GLN A 386 -3.82 -3.62 20.89
N THR A 387 -3.43 -4.50 19.99
CA THR A 387 -2.49 -5.59 20.26
C THR A 387 -1.11 -5.04 20.57
N PHE A 388 -0.41 -5.73 21.47
CA PHE A 388 0.89 -5.32 21.98
C PHE A 388 1.98 -6.33 21.56
N ALA A 389 1.65 -7.62 21.65
CA ALA A 389 2.54 -8.71 21.30
C ALA A 389 1.72 -9.96 20.90
N VAL A 390 2.38 -10.92 20.25
CA VAL A 390 1.88 -12.29 20.09
C VAL A 390 2.41 -13.17 21.22
N CYS A 391 1.69 -14.23 21.59
CA CYS A 391 2.20 -15.19 22.56
C CYS A 391 3.27 -16.09 21.93
N ASP A 392 4.42 -16.25 22.57
CA ASP A 392 5.54 -17.07 22.06
C ASP A 392 5.21 -18.57 22.00
N VAL A 393 4.24 -19.02 22.80
CA VAL A 393 3.78 -20.42 22.82
C VAL A 393 2.73 -20.68 21.74
N CYS A 394 1.65 -19.90 21.74
CA CYS A 394 0.49 -20.18 20.89
C CYS A 394 0.28 -19.18 19.75
N GLY A 395 1.10 -18.14 19.58
CA GLY A 395 0.99 -17.17 18.48
C GLY A 395 -0.19 -16.20 18.53
N ILE A 396 -1.07 -16.28 19.55
CA ILE A 396 -2.25 -15.39 19.64
C ILE A 396 -1.82 -13.95 19.96
N ALA A 397 -2.24 -12.99 19.14
CA ALA A 397 -2.05 -11.56 19.35
C ALA A 397 -2.94 -11.06 20.51
N LYS A 398 -2.33 -10.36 21.47
CA LYS A 398 -2.99 -9.88 22.69
C LYS A 398 -2.55 -8.47 23.04
N CYS A 399 -3.44 -7.73 23.71
CA CYS A 399 -3.10 -6.43 24.27
C CYS A 399 -2.20 -6.57 25.51
N GLN A 400 -1.60 -5.46 25.94
CA GLN A 400 -0.70 -5.41 27.10
C GLN A 400 -1.34 -5.96 28.42
N LYS A 401 -2.66 -5.86 28.56
CA LYS A 401 -3.37 -6.42 29.74
C LYS A 401 -3.34 -7.96 29.76
N ASP A 402 -3.39 -8.58 28.60
CA ASP A 402 -3.53 -10.03 28.42
C ASP A 402 -2.21 -10.74 28.08
N ILE A 403 -1.13 -9.97 27.90
CA ILE A 403 0.25 -10.44 27.78
C ILE A 403 0.96 -10.36 29.13
N VAL A 404 1.69 -11.40 29.50
CA VAL A 404 2.65 -11.44 30.60
C VAL A 404 4.02 -11.56 29.97
N VAL A 405 4.97 -10.74 30.41
CA VAL A 405 6.37 -10.82 29.98
C VAL A 405 7.15 -11.42 31.15
N ASP A 406 7.95 -12.44 30.90
CA ASP A 406 8.81 -13.03 31.93
C ASP A 406 10.16 -12.30 32.02
N ASP A 407 11.02 -12.72 32.95
CA ASP A 407 12.33 -12.09 33.17
C ASP A 407 13.30 -12.32 32.01
N SER A 408 13.03 -13.29 31.13
CA SER A 408 13.80 -13.54 29.90
C SER A 408 13.36 -12.68 28.72
N GLY A 409 12.26 -11.91 28.88
CA GLY A 409 11.67 -11.11 27.81
C GLY A 409 10.72 -11.89 26.90
N ALA A 410 10.32 -13.11 27.27
CA ALA A 410 9.36 -13.90 26.52
C ALA A 410 7.91 -13.47 26.81
N TYR A 411 7.06 -13.48 25.78
CA TYR A 411 5.70 -12.95 25.81
C TYR A 411 4.68 -14.09 25.88
N PHE A 412 3.89 -14.15 26.96
CA PHE A 412 2.90 -15.19 27.18
C PHE A 412 1.49 -14.62 27.28
N CYS A 413 0.50 -15.28 26.67
CA CYS A 413 -0.88 -15.01 27.04
C CYS A 413 -1.18 -15.59 28.42
N LYS A 414 -2.23 -15.11 29.09
CA LYS A 414 -2.64 -15.58 30.43
C LYS A 414 -2.79 -17.10 30.58
N LYS A 415 -3.08 -17.83 29.49
CA LYS A 415 -3.21 -19.30 29.52
C LYS A 415 -1.87 -20.03 29.52
N HIS A 416 -0.82 -19.39 29.00
CA HIS A 416 0.51 -19.99 28.84
C HIS A 416 1.58 -19.33 29.72
N ALA A 417 1.21 -18.30 30.49
CA ALA A 417 2.13 -17.64 31.39
C ALA A 417 2.55 -18.60 32.52
N PRO A 418 3.85 -18.79 32.78
CA PRO A 418 4.32 -19.60 33.90
C PRO A 418 3.84 -18.97 35.23
N GLY A 419 3.57 -19.82 36.23
CA GLY A 419 2.95 -19.40 37.50
C GLY A 419 3.68 -18.24 38.18
N GLU A 420 5.01 -18.27 38.16
CA GLU A 420 5.89 -17.24 38.74
C GLU A 420 5.70 -15.86 38.07
N ALA A 421 5.56 -15.82 36.74
CA ALA A 421 5.35 -14.58 35.98
C ALA A 421 3.93 -14.00 36.18
N VAL A 422 2.94 -14.85 36.48
CA VAL A 422 1.58 -14.39 36.81
C VAL A 422 1.57 -13.70 38.19
N GLU A 423 2.35 -14.21 39.15
CA GLU A 423 2.46 -13.65 40.50
C GLU A 423 3.22 -12.31 40.53
N SER A 424 4.31 -12.20 39.77
CA SER A 424 5.09 -10.95 39.67
C SER A 424 4.23 -9.79 39.13
N LYS A 425 3.40 -10.05 38.10
CA LYS A 425 2.46 -9.06 37.54
C LYS A 425 1.40 -8.61 38.56
N LYS A 426 0.91 -9.51 39.43
CA LYS A 426 -0.02 -9.16 40.52
C LYS A 426 0.65 -8.27 41.58
N LYS A 427 1.88 -8.58 41.98
CA LYS A 427 2.65 -7.78 42.96
C LYS A 427 2.96 -6.38 42.44
N GLY A 428 3.29 -6.22 41.16
CA GLY A 428 3.50 -4.91 40.51
C GLY A 428 2.23 -4.05 40.44
N SER A 429 1.08 -4.66 40.09
CA SER A 429 -0.21 -3.95 40.02
C SER A 429 -0.73 -3.47 41.38
N ILE A 430 -0.33 -4.11 42.48
CA ILE A 430 -0.69 -3.70 43.85
C ILE A 430 0.21 -2.53 44.28
N ARG A 431 1.53 -2.60 44.04
CA ARG A 431 2.44 -1.50 44.35
C ARG A 431 2.12 -0.22 43.57
N SER A 432 1.77 -0.31 42.28
CA SER A 432 1.41 0.87 41.48
C SER A 432 0.12 1.57 41.94
N ARG A 433 -0.76 0.88 42.69
CA ARG A 433 -1.97 1.48 43.28
C ARG A 433 -1.73 2.14 44.64
N PHE A 434 -0.64 1.83 45.33
CA PHE A 434 -0.30 2.43 46.63
C PHE A 434 0.66 3.62 46.53
N PHE A 435 1.31 3.83 45.39
CA PHE A 435 2.22 4.96 45.15
C PHE A 435 1.60 6.12 44.34
N TYR A 436 0.32 6.03 44.00
CA TYR A 436 -0.48 7.15 43.48
C TYR A 436 -1.65 7.41 44.44
N LYS A 437 -1.35 7.98 45.60
CA LYS A 437 -2.30 8.69 46.45
C LYS A 437 -1.60 9.86 47.12
#